data_AF-E4THI5-F1
#
_entry.id   AF-E4THI5-F1
#
_cell.length_a   1.000
_cell.length_b   1.000
_cell.length_c   1.000
_cell.angle_alpha   90.00
_cell.angle_beta   90.00
_cell.angle_gamma   90.00
#
_symmetry.space_group_name_H-M   'P 1'
#
loop_
_entity.id
_entity.type
_entity.pdbx_description
1 polymer ?
#
loop_
_entity_poly.entity_id
_entity_poly.type
_entity_poly.pdbx_seq_one_letter_code
_entity_poly.pdbx_strand_id
1 'polypeptide(L)'
;MEVKNGEERYPGLLETFFCCLKLIFFSEKELLRIYIDKRLTYNLITIFLLTLLIPYKSINSDNIYDLGNIVRGIFLTFFFILFLYLFIPKKNIPFFLFLKLFLPLEVINIFAPVSFLLNSEQILYLTTILLSWYLALSVFIYSRITGSSYLKSTFVILLSFVVSNIMIILE
;
A
#
# COMPACT_ATOMS: atom_id res chain seq x y z
N MET A 1 14.21 -17.22 11.24
CA MET A 1 13.81 -18.49 10.60
C MET A 1 14.02 -19.55 11.65
N GLU A 2 12.99 -19.85 12.44
CA GLU A 2 13.01 -21.02 13.32
C GLU A 2 12.16 -22.09 12.66
N VAL A 3 12.85 -23.11 12.15
CA VAL A 3 12.24 -24.35 11.67
C VAL A 3 12.07 -25.22 12.92
N LYS A 4 10.86 -25.27 13.46
CA LYS A 4 10.44 -26.30 14.42
C LYS A 4 9.32 -27.09 13.79
N ASN A 5 9.65 -28.34 13.46
CA ASN A 5 8.79 -29.43 13.01
C ASN A 5 8.22 -29.28 11.60
N GLY A 6 8.25 -30.37 10.82
CA GLY A 6 7.83 -30.46 9.42
C GLY A 6 6.33 -30.27 9.17
N GLU A 7 5.65 -29.48 9.99
CA GLU A 7 4.33 -28.93 9.68
C GLU A 7 4.54 -27.56 9.04
N GLU A 8 4.03 -27.38 7.83
CA GLU A 8 4.03 -26.10 7.15
C GLU A 8 3.19 -25.10 7.95
N ARG A 9 3.81 -24.39 8.90
CA ARG A 9 3.11 -23.41 9.73
C ARG A 9 2.65 -22.26 8.84
N TYR A 10 1.33 -22.11 8.72
CA TYR A 10 0.75 -20.92 8.10
C TYR A 10 1.09 -19.70 8.97
N PRO A 11 1.57 -18.60 8.36
CA PRO A 11 1.87 -17.40 9.12
C PRO A 11 0.59 -16.87 9.76
N GLY A 12 0.69 -16.46 11.03
CA GLY A 12 -0.44 -15.83 11.71
C GLY A 12 -0.77 -14.47 11.10
N LEU A 13 -2.01 -14.01 11.27
CA LEU A 13 -2.42 -12.67 10.82
C LEU A 13 -1.59 -11.58 11.51
N LEU A 14 -1.32 -11.73 12.80
CA LEU A 14 -0.49 -10.83 13.60
C LEU A 14 0.98 -10.81 13.15
N GLU A 15 1.51 -11.98 12.75
CA GLU A 15 2.85 -12.06 12.17
C GLU A 15 2.93 -11.35 10.81
N THR A 16 1.89 -11.52 9.99
CA THR A 16 1.77 -10.83 8.69
C THR A 16 1.65 -9.32 8.88
N PHE A 17 0.91 -8.89 9.90
CA PHE A 17 0.80 -7.49 10.28
C PHE A 17 2.15 -6.88 10.66
N PHE A 18 2.96 -7.56 11.49
CA PHE A 18 4.31 -7.10 11.80
C PHE A 18 5.24 -7.10 10.60
N CYS A 19 5.07 -8.05 9.67
CA CYS A 19 5.78 -8.06 8.39
C CYS A 19 5.45 -6.78 7.59
N CYS A 20 4.17 -6.42 7.48
CA CYS A 20 3.74 -5.19 6.81
C CYS A 20 4.27 -3.93 7.52
N LEU A 21 4.17 -3.87 8.86
CA LEU A 21 4.70 -2.75 9.64
C LEU A 21 6.20 -2.54 9.42
N LYS A 22 6.98 -3.61 9.36
CA LYS A 22 8.41 -3.49 9.05
C LYS A 22 8.65 -3.07 7.61
N LEU A 23 7.81 -3.53 6.66
CA LEU A 23 7.91 -3.14 5.27
C LEU A 23 7.63 -1.65 5.06
N ILE A 24 6.66 -1.05 5.76
CA ILE A 24 6.41 0.40 5.64
C ILE A 24 7.60 1.24 6.15
N PHE A 25 8.56 0.65 6.87
CA PHE A 25 9.87 1.25 7.18
C PHE A 25 10.99 0.77 6.24
N PHE A 26 10.67 0.50 4.97
CA PHE A 26 11.63 0.18 3.90
C PHE A 26 12.45 -1.11 4.13
N SER A 27 11.87 -2.11 4.81
CA SER A 27 12.57 -3.38 5.03
C SER A 27 12.60 -4.28 3.80
N GLU A 28 13.77 -4.39 3.16
CA GLU A 28 13.99 -5.28 2.01
C GLU A 28 13.77 -6.76 2.35
N LYS A 29 14.13 -7.16 3.57
CA LYS A 29 13.96 -8.53 4.05
C LYS A 29 12.49 -8.94 4.04
N GLU A 30 11.61 -8.04 4.49
CA GLU A 30 10.17 -8.32 4.53
C GLU A 30 9.54 -8.21 3.15
N LEU A 31 10.05 -7.34 2.27
CA LEU A 31 9.66 -7.32 0.86
C LEU A 31 9.94 -8.67 0.17
N LEU A 32 11.14 -9.22 0.37
CA LEU A 32 11.52 -10.54 -0.15
C LEU A 32 10.65 -11.65 0.45
N ARG A 33 10.34 -11.57 1.75
CA ARG A 33 9.45 -12.51 2.42
C ARG A 33 8.06 -12.50 1.77
N ILE A 34 7.48 -11.32 1.54
CA ILE A 34 6.19 -11.18 0.87
C ILE A 34 6.28 -11.70 -0.56
N TYR A 35 7.36 -11.42 -1.29
CA TYR A 35 7.54 -11.91 -2.65
C TYR A 35 7.48 -13.45 -2.71
N ILE A 36 8.26 -14.14 -1.86
CA ILE A 36 8.43 -15.59 -1.90
C ILE A 36 7.25 -16.34 -1.26
N ASP A 37 6.76 -15.86 -0.11
CA ASP A 37 5.77 -16.58 0.68
C ASP A 37 4.35 -16.37 0.09
N LYS A 38 3.80 -17.43 -0.48
CA LYS A 38 2.44 -17.43 -1.04
C LYS A 38 1.37 -17.48 0.05
N ARG A 39 1.69 -17.98 1.24
CA ARG A 39 0.73 -18.17 2.34
C ARG A 39 0.28 -16.85 2.97
N LEU A 40 1.09 -15.79 2.81
CA LEU A 40 0.76 -14.45 3.29
C LEU A 40 -0.39 -13.80 2.52
N THR A 41 -0.72 -14.26 1.31
CA THR A 41 -1.67 -13.60 0.41
C THR A 41 -3.03 -13.32 1.07
N TYR A 42 -3.65 -14.34 1.68
CA TYR A 42 -4.96 -14.16 2.32
C TYR A 42 -4.87 -13.22 3.52
N ASN A 43 -3.83 -13.35 4.34
CA ASN A 43 -3.63 -12.45 5.48
C ASN A 43 -3.42 -10.99 5.02
N LEU A 44 -2.68 -10.77 3.92
CA LEU A 44 -2.47 -9.43 3.35
C LEU A 44 -3.79 -8.83 2.85
N ILE A 45 -4.63 -9.61 2.18
CA ILE A 45 -5.97 -9.17 1.76
C ILE A 45 -6.82 -8.83 2.98
N THR A 46 -6.82 -9.68 4.01
CA THR A 46 -7.57 -9.40 5.25
C THR A 46 -7.08 -8.12 5.94
N ILE A 47 -5.77 -7.93 6.04
CA ILE A 47 -5.19 -6.71 6.63
C ILE A 47 -5.58 -5.49 5.80
N PHE A 48 -5.48 -5.57 4.47
CA PHE A 48 -5.92 -4.51 3.55
C PHE A 48 -7.38 -4.11 3.82
N LEU A 49 -8.29 -5.08 3.84
CA LEU A 49 -9.71 -4.83 4.10
C LEU A 49 -9.94 -4.22 5.49
N LEU A 50 -9.22 -4.68 6.51
CA LEU A 50 -9.32 -4.11 7.86
C LEU A 50 -8.81 -2.66 7.91
N THR A 51 -7.72 -2.35 7.21
CA THR A 51 -7.16 -0.99 7.18
C THR A 51 -8.08 0.02 6.50
N LEU A 52 -8.90 -0.42 5.54
CA LEU A 52 -9.89 0.42 4.86
C LEU A 52 -11.09 0.78 5.75
N LEU A 53 -11.35 -0.02 6.79
CA LEU A 53 -12.43 0.23 7.74
C LEU A 53 -12.01 1.16 8.87
N ILE A 54 -10.74 1.57 8.91
CA ILE A 54 -10.21 2.47 9.92
C ILE A 54 -10.83 3.87 9.70
N PRO A 55 -11.54 4.41 10.69
CA PRO A 55 -12.15 5.73 10.56
C PRO A 55 -11.07 6.81 10.59
N TYR A 56 -11.32 7.89 9.85
CA TYR A 56 -10.48 9.09 9.91
C TYR A 56 -11.34 10.34 9.69
N LYS A 57 -10.88 11.47 10.22
CA LYS A 57 -11.49 12.77 10.01
C LYS A 57 -10.97 13.38 8.72
N SER A 58 -11.87 13.66 7.78
CA SER A 58 -11.53 14.34 6.53
C SER A 58 -11.50 15.87 6.72
N ILE A 59 -10.82 16.57 5.82
CA ILE A 59 -10.72 18.04 5.81
C ILE A 59 -12.10 18.69 5.56
N ASN A 60 -12.92 18.04 4.73
CA ASN A 60 -14.16 18.64 4.18
C ASN A 60 -15.46 18.01 4.70
N SER A 61 -15.39 17.03 5.60
CA SER A 61 -16.60 16.36 6.10
C SER A 61 -16.47 15.98 7.56
N ASP A 62 -17.48 16.36 8.37
CA ASP A 62 -17.69 15.84 9.72
C ASP A 62 -18.18 14.37 9.72
N ASN A 63 -18.49 13.81 8.54
CA ASN A 63 -18.84 12.41 8.39
C ASN A 63 -17.60 11.53 8.59
N ILE A 64 -17.62 10.77 9.68
CA ILE A 64 -16.56 9.86 10.16
C ILE A 64 -16.48 8.59 9.28
N TYR A 65 -17.56 8.28 8.56
CA TYR A 65 -17.65 7.12 7.66
C TYR A 65 -18.48 7.47 6.43
N ASP A 66 -17.85 7.43 5.26
CA ASP A 66 -18.53 7.52 3.97
C ASP A 66 -18.11 6.32 3.12
N LEU A 67 -19.06 5.41 2.88
CA LEU A 67 -18.83 4.20 2.10
C LEU A 67 -18.41 4.53 0.65
N GLY A 68 -18.86 5.67 0.12
CA GLY A 68 -18.43 6.17 -1.19
C GLY A 68 -16.92 6.49 -1.21
N ASN A 69 -16.40 7.11 -0.15
CA ASN A 69 -14.97 7.42 -0.04
C ASN A 69 -14.11 6.16 0.11
N ILE A 70 -14.60 5.13 0.82
CA ILE A 70 -13.90 3.85 0.94
C ILE A 70 -13.79 3.18 -0.44
N VAL A 71 -14.91 3.08 -1.16
CA VAL A 71 -14.94 2.49 -2.51
C VAL A 71 -14.02 3.26 -3.47
N ARG A 72 -14.07 4.59 -3.43
CA ARG A 72 -13.18 5.44 -4.23
C ARG A 72 -11.71 5.21 -3.91
N GLY A 73 -11.36 5.06 -2.64
CA GLY A 73 -10.01 4.72 -2.18
C GLY A 73 -9.52 3.38 -2.75
N ILE A 74 -10.37 2.34 -2.70
CA ILE A 74 -10.04 1.02 -3.28
C ILE A 74 -9.75 1.13 -4.77
N PHE A 75 -10.62 1.82 -5.53
CA PHE A 75 -10.42 2.02 -6.96
C PHE A 75 -9.16 2.81 -7.26
N LEU A 76 -8.87 3.85 -6.49
CA LEU A 76 -7.67 4.67 -6.65
C LEU A 76 -6.40 3.84 -6.42
N THR A 77 -6.33 3.05 -5.35
CA THR A 77 -5.22 2.12 -5.10
C THR A 77 -5.10 1.09 -6.22
N PHE A 78 -6.23 0.51 -6.66
CA PHE A 78 -6.23 -0.50 -7.72
C PHE A 78 -5.72 0.07 -9.05
N PHE A 79 -6.23 1.22 -9.49
CA PHE A 79 -5.79 1.86 -10.73
C PHE A 79 -4.32 2.29 -10.65
N PHE A 80 -3.89 2.82 -9.51
CA PHE A 80 -2.50 3.16 -9.28
C PHE A 80 -1.56 1.96 -9.48
N ILE A 81 -1.88 0.82 -8.85
CA ILE A 81 -1.10 -0.42 -9.00
C ILE A 81 -1.20 -0.97 -10.42
N LEU A 82 -2.37 -0.86 -11.07
CA LEU A 82 -2.57 -1.28 -12.46
C LEU A 82 -1.66 -0.48 -13.41
N PHE A 83 -1.63 0.84 -13.31
CA PHE A 83 -0.76 1.68 -14.14
C PHE A 83 0.71 1.42 -13.86
N LEU A 84 1.10 1.26 -12.58
CA LEU A 84 2.46 0.83 -12.24
C LEU A 84 2.83 -0.48 -12.96
N TYR A 85 1.94 -1.46 -12.99
CA TYR A 85 2.17 -2.73 -13.67
C TYR A 85 2.28 -2.57 -15.19
N LEU A 86 1.47 -1.69 -15.78
CA LEU A 86 1.49 -1.41 -17.22
C LEU A 86 2.80 -0.74 -17.67
N PHE A 87 3.40 0.09 -16.83
CA PHE A 87 4.68 0.75 -17.11
C PHE A 87 5.91 -0.14 -16.90
N ILE A 88 5.74 -1.40 -16.46
CA ILE A 88 6.87 -2.34 -16.38
C ILE A 88 7.31 -2.71 -17.81
N PRO A 89 8.56 -2.43 -18.21
CA PRO A 89 9.02 -2.68 -19.58
C PRO A 89 9.05 -4.17 -19.96
N LYS A 90 9.34 -5.04 -18.98
CA LYS A 90 9.39 -6.51 -19.14
C LYS A 90 8.55 -7.16 -18.04
N LYS A 91 7.37 -7.64 -18.40
CA LYS A 91 6.40 -8.26 -17.46
C LYS A 91 6.85 -9.66 -17.04
N ASN A 92 7.93 -9.72 -16.27
CA ASN A 92 8.50 -10.97 -15.74
C ASN A 92 7.73 -11.49 -14.51
N ILE A 93 6.79 -10.69 -13.98
CA ILE A 93 6.03 -10.98 -12.77
C ILE A 93 4.55 -10.98 -13.11
N PRO A 94 3.77 -11.98 -12.67
CA PRO A 94 2.34 -11.99 -12.89
C PRO A 94 1.67 -10.87 -12.10
N PHE A 95 0.61 -10.27 -12.66
CA PHE A 95 -0.08 -9.13 -12.06
C PHE A 95 -0.52 -9.38 -10.60
N PHE A 96 -1.01 -10.59 -10.30
CA PHE A 96 -1.44 -10.91 -8.94
C PHE A 96 -0.30 -10.90 -7.92
N LEU A 97 0.89 -11.37 -8.31
CA LEU A 97 2.08 -11.28 -7.46
C LEU A 97 2.52 -9.83 -7.29
N PHE A 98 2.40 -9.02 -8.35
CA PHE A 98 2.68 -7.59 -8.30
C PHE A 98 1.73 -6.87 -7.33
N LEU A 99 0.41 -7.08 -7.47
CA LEU A 99 -0.61 -6.55 -6.57
C LEU A 99 -0.31 -6.89 -5.10
N LYS A 100 0.04 -8.15 -4.83
CA LYS A 100 0.39 -8.63 -3.48
C LYS A 100 1.51 -7.82 -2.83
N LEU A 101 2.46 -7.30 -3.60
CA LEU A 101 3.60 -6.55 -3.06
C LEU A 101 3.20 -5.14 -2.59
N PHE A 102 2.10 -4.60 -3.10
CA PHE A 102 1.61 -3.26 -2.76
C PHE A 102 0.50 -3.28 -1.69
N LEU A 103 -0.21 -4.39 -1.49
CA LEU A 103 -1.20 -4.53 -0.40
C LEU A 103 -0.68 -4.12 1.00
N PRO A 104 0.57 -4.45 1.40
CA PRO A 104 1.11 -4.04 2.70
C PRO A 104 1.15 -2.53 2.93
N LEU A 105 1.19 -1.69 1.88
CA LEU A 105 1.30 -0.24 2.03
C LEU A 105 0.07 0.37 2.69
N GLU A 106 -1.05 -0.31 2.62
CA GLU A 106 -2.33 0.15 3.17
C GLU A 106 -2.33 0.13 4.72
N VAL A 107 -1.34 -0.54 5.32
CA VAL A 107 -1.03 -0.46 6.76
C VAL A 107 -0.64 0.94 7.20
N ILE A 108 -0.21 1.82 6.29
CA ILE A 108 0.01 3.25 6.60
C ILE A 108 -1.27 3.91 7.14
N ASN A 109 -2.46 3.43 6.72
CA ASN A 109 -3.74 3.97 7.18
C ASN A 109 -4.00 3.77 8.68
N ILE A 110 -3.19 2.97 9.39
CA ILE A 110 -3.24 2.87 10.86
C ILE A 110 -2.91 4.19 11.55
N PHE A 111 -2.19 5.07 10.86
CA PHE A 111 -1.92 6.43 11.35
C PHE A 111 -3.06 7.42 11.03
N ALA A 112 -4.04 7.05 10.20
CA ALA A 112 -5.14 7.92 9.83
C ALA A 112 -6.02 8.39 11.02
N PRO A 113 -6.28 7.59 12.07
CA PRO A 113 -7.02 8.03 13.26
C PRO A 113 -6.37 9.19 14.04
N VAL A 114 -5.07 9.46 13.82
CA VAL A 114 -4.41 10.65 14.39
C VAL A 114 -5.14 11.93 13.97
N SER A 115 -5.80 11.92 12.81
CA SER A 115 -6.65 13.03 12.33
C SER A 115 -7.73 13.48 13.32
N PHE A 116 -8.22 12.62 14.21
CA PHE A 116 -9.21 13.00 15.23
C PHE A 116 -8.67 13.98 16.27
N LEU A 117 -7.35 13.99 16.48
CA LEU A 117 -6.68 14.85 17.46
C LEU A 117 -6.20 16.18 16.85
N LEU A 118 -6.43 16.40 15.56
CA LEU A 118 -5.83 17.49 14.78
C LEU A 118 -6.87 18.50 14.28
N ASN A 119 -6.42 19.74 14.11
CA ASN A 119 -7.17 20.81 13.44
C ASN A 119 -7.11 20.66 11.90
N SER A 120 -7.99 21.32 11.15
CA SER A 120 -8.10 21.15 9.69
C SER A 120 -6.80 21.40 8.93
N GLU A 121 -6.03 22.43 9.29
CA GLU A 121 -4.70 22.68 8.70
C GLU A 121 -3.70 21.56 9.00
N GLN A 122 -3.73 21.01 10.21
CA GLN A 122 -2.86 19.90 10.62
C GLN A 122 -3.24 18.59 9.93
N ILE A 123 -4.53 18.38 9.64
CA ILE A 123 -5.00 17.23 8.85
C ILE A 123 -4.42 17.29 7.43
N LEU A 124 -4.34 18.47 6.80
CA LEU A 124 -3.68 18.63 5.49
C LEU A 124 -2.21 18.19 5.52
N TYR A 125 -1.46 18.59 6.56
CA TYR A 125 -0.07 18.16 6.71
C TYR A 125 0.03 16.64 6.95
N LEU A 126 -0.83 16.08 7.81
CA LEU A 126 -0.86 14.63 8.06
C LEU A 126 -1.14 13.85 6.78
N THR A 127 -2.17 14.20 6.02
CA THR A 127 -2.52 13.51 4.76
C THR A 127 -1.40 13.62 3.73
N THR A 128 -0.76 14.79 3.62
CA THR A 128 0.39 14.99 2.74
C THR A 128 1.58 14.12 3.12
N ILE A 129 1.87 14.00 4.42
CA ILE A 129 2.94 13.14 4.94
C ILE A 129 2.65 11.66 4.65
N LEU A 130 1.44 11.19 4.95
CA LEU A 130 1.05 9.79 4.71
C LEU A 130 1.09 9.45 3.21
N LEU A 131 0.60 10.35 2.35
CA LEU A 131 0.67 10.18 0.89
C LEU A 131 2.13 10.16 0.39
N SER A 132 2.97 11.07 0.89
CA SER A 132 4.39 11.10 0.52
C SER A 132 5.11 9.82 0.95
N TRP A 133 4.78 9.29 2.13
CA TRP A 133 5.30 8.02 2.62
C TRP A 133 4.85 6.84 1.74
N TYR A 134 3.56 6.80 1.37
CA TYR A 134 3.02 5.80 0.45
C TYR A 134 3.73 5.80 -0.91
N LEU A 135 3.94 6.99 -1.50
CA LEU A 135 4.64 7.12 -2.77
C LEU A 135 6.11 6.73 -2.66
N ALA A 136 6.80 7.12 -1.58
CA ALA A 136 8.19 6.74 -1.34
C ALA A 136 8.36 5.22 -1.21
N LEU A 137 7.45 4.55 -0.49
CA LEU A 137 7.44 3.09 -0.38
C LEU A 137 7.15 2.42 -1.73
N SER A 138 6.24 3.01 -2.50
CA SER A 138 5.94 2.52 -3.84
C SER A 138 7.20 2.59 -4.73
N VAL A 139 7.99 3.67 -4.66
CA VAL A 139 9.26 3.81 -5.39
C VAL A 139 10.26 2.74 -4.95
N PHE A 140 10.37 2.53 -3.64
CA PHE A 140 11.23 1.49 -3.07
C PHE A 140 10.85 0.10 -3.60
N ILE A 141 9.58 -0.29 -3.52
CA ILE A 141 9.11 -1.59 -3.99
C ILE A 141 9.31 -1.73 -5.50
N TYR A 142 8.90 -0.72 -6.28
CA TYR A 142 9.01 -0.75 -7.74
C TYR A 142 10.48 -0.87 -8.21
N SER A 143 11.39 -0.12 -7.57
CA SER A 143 12.82 -0.18 -7.91
C SER A 143 13.42 -1.55 -7.63
N ARG A 144 13.07 -2.18 -6.50
CA ARG A 144 13.54 -3.52 -6.12
C ARG A 144 12.96 -4.62 -7.01
N ILE A 145 11.71 -4.50 -7.43
CA ILE A 145 11.06 -5.46 -8.33
C ILE A 145 11.65 -5.40 -9.74
N THR A 146 11.83 -4.19 -10.28
CA THR A 146 12.24 -4.01 -11.69
C THR A 146 13.75 -3.99 -11.86
N GLY A 147 14.52 -3.86 -10.78
CA GLY A 147 15.96 -3.62 -10.83
C GLY A 147 16.32 -2.23 -11.38
N SER A 148 15.35 -1.30 -11.44
CA SER A 148 15.55 0.05 -11.95
C SER A 148 16.19 0.95 -10.89
N SER A 149 16.84 2.04 -11.32
CA SER A 149 17.29 3.09 -10.39
C SER A 149 16.09 3.77 -9.71
N TYR A 150 16.34 4.32 -8.51
CA TYR A 150 15.32 5.09 -7.78
C TYR A 150 14.74 6.24 -8.63
N LEU A 151 15.58 6.98 -9.35
CA LEU A 151 15.12 8.09 -10.22
C LEU A 151 14.12 7.65 -11.29
N LYS A 152 14.42 6.56 -12.02
CA LYS A 152 13.51 6.03 -13.03
C LYS A 152 12.21 5.54 -12.40
N SER A 153 12.31 4.89 -11.25
CA SER A 153 11.16 4.41 -10.48
C SER A 153 10.28 5.57 -10.01
N THR A 154 10.87 6.65 -9.52
CA THR A 154 10.16 7.88 -9.13
C THR A 154 9.37 8.47 -10.29
N PHE A 155 9.96 8.56 -11.48
CA PHE A 155 9.24 9.08 -12.65
C PHE A 155 8.02 8.22 -13.00
N VAL A 156 8.17 6.90 -13.01
CA VAL A 156 7.06 5.97 -13.27
C VAL A 156 5.97 6.10 -12.20
N ILE A 157 6.37 6.21 -10.93
CA ILE A 157 5.43 6.34 -9.81
C ILE A 157 4.63 7.62 -9.89
N LEU A 158 5.29 8.75 -10.15
CA LEU A 158 4.62 10.05 -10.31
C LEU A 158 3.68 10.03 -11.52
N LEU A 159 4.11 9.44 -12.64
CA LEU A 159 3.27 9.31 -13.82
C LEU A 159 2.03 8.44 -13.54
N SER A 160 2.19 7.27 -12.93
CA SER A 160 1.08 6.42 -12.50
C SER A 160 0.13 7.13 -11.55
N PHE A 161 0.67 7.88 -10.59
CA PHE A 161 -0.12 8.64 -9.63
C PHE A 161 -0.97 9.71 -10.33
N VAL A 162 -0.36 10.51 -11.20
CA VAL A 162 -1.07 11.55 -11.97
C VAL A 162 -2.17 10.95 -12.84
N VAL A 163 -1.86 9.90 -13.60
CA VAL A 163 -2.83 9.23 -14.49
C VAL A 163 -4.02 8.65 -13.69
N SER A 164 -3.74 8.04 -12.54
CA SER A 164 -4.79 7.48 -11.67
C SER A 164 -5.71 8.56 -11.12
N ASN A 165 -5.17 9.71 -10.73
CA ASN A 165 -5.97 10.82 -10.21
C ASN A 165 -6.79 11.51 -11.31
N ILE A 166 -6.24 11.67 -12.53
CA ILE A 166 -6.98 12.27 -13.66
C ILE A 166 -8.20 11.43 -14.03
N MET A 167 -8.05 10.10 -14.10
CA MET A 167 -9.17 9.20 -14.41
C MET A 167 -10.35 9.38 -13.46
N ILE A 168 -10.08 9.63 -12.18
CA ILE A 168 -11.11 9.77 -11.14
C ILE A 168 -11.73 11.17 -11.11
N ILE A 169 -11.04 12.18 -11.65
CA ILE A 169 -11.56 13.56 -11.78
C ILE A 169 -12.49 13.69 -13.01
N LEU A 170 -12.32 12.82 -14.01
CA LEU A 170 -13.15 12.80 -15.22
C LEU A 170 -14.47 12.04 -15.05
N GLU A 171 -14.70 11.40 -13.90
CA GLU A 171 -15.98 10.83 -13.44
C GLU A 171 -16.66 11.75 -12.42
#